data_AF-A0A1F3D957-F1
#
_entry.id   AF-A0A1F3D957-F1
#
_cell.length_a   1.000
_cell.length_b   1.000
_cell.length_c   1.000
_cell.angle_alpha   90.00
_cell.angle_beta   90.00
_cell.angle_gamma   90.00
#
_symmetry.space_group_name_H-M   'P 1'
#
loop_
_entity.id
_entity.type
_entity.pdbx_description
1 polymer ?
#
loop_
_entity_poly.entity_id
_entity_poly.type
_entity_poly.pdbx_seq_one_letter_code
_entity_poly.pdbx_strand_id
1 'polypeptide(L)' 'MKKLRFEENPTIFTTGAFLKPMKITVREGKDIWIWYVSEFIDDSFKEGEVYNPKETSRSLEMLVEEI' A
#
# COMPACT_ATOMS: atom_id res chain seq x y z
N MET A 1 -6.44 18.77 22.42
CA MET A 1 -6.37 18.27 21.02
C MET A 1 -4.94 17.81 20.76
N LYS A 2 -4.72 16.51 20.48
CA LYS A 2 -3.38 16.02 20.11
C LYS A 2 -3.00 16.65 18.77
N LYS A 3 -1.83 17.30 18.70
CA LYS A 3 -1.24 17.78 17.44
C LYS A 3 -0.98 16.56 16.56
N LEU A 4 -1.84 16.33 15.56
CA LEU A 4 -1.55 15.43 14.46
C LEU A 4 -0.39 16.05 13.70
N ARG A 5 0.81 15.49 13.89
CA ARG A 5 1.94 15.78 13.00
C ARG A 5 1.77 14.86 11.81
N PHE A 6 1.39 15.41 10.66
CA PHE A 6 1.56 14.72 9.40
C PHE A 6 3.05 14.79 9.11
N GLU A 7 3.79 13.74 9.45
CA GLU A 7 5.10 13.55 8.84
C GLU A 7 4.83 13.33 7.35
N GLU A 8 5.25 14.28 6.51
CA GLU A 8 5.21 14.10 5.06
C GLU A 8 6.25 13.06 4.68
N ASN A 9 5.86 11.79 4.83
CA ASN A 9 6.66 10.68 4.34
C ASN A 9 6.88 10.86 2.83
N PRO A 10 8.11 10.65 2.33
CA PRO A 10 8.40 10.82 0.91
C PRO A 10 7.47 9.94 0.07
N THR A 11 6.83 10.54 -0.93
CA THR A 11 6.05 9.82 -1.93
C THR A 11 6.88 9.77 -3.20
N ILE A 12 7.09 8.57 -3.73
CA ILE A 12 7.77 8.38 -5.01
C ILE A 12 6.82 7.73 -6.00
N PHE A 13 7.06 8.00 -7.27
CA PHE A 13 6.33 7.40 -8.37
C PHE A 13 7.13 6.23 -8.96
N THR A 14 6.44 5.13 -9.23
CA THR A 14 6.91 4.04 -10.08
C THR A 14 5.87 3.80 -11.18
N THR A 15 6.22 3.11 -12.25
CA THR A 15 5.29 2.90 -13.38
C THR A 15 3.94 2.36 -12.87
N GLY A 16 2.90 3.18 -12.99
CA GLY A 16 1.50 2.86 -12.63
C GLY A 16 1.13 2.97 -11.15
N ALA A 17 2.03 3.40 -10.25
CA ALA A 17 1.74 3.44 -8.81
C ALA A 17 2.55 4.47 -8.02
N PHE A 18 2.01 4.88 -6.87
CA PHE A 18 2.73 5.66 -5.86
C PHE A 18 3.22 4.76 -4.72
N LEU A 19 4.46 4.97 -4.28
CA LEU A 19 5.05 4.29 -3.13
C LEU A 19 5.26 5.25 -1.96
N LYS A 20 5.01 4.75 -0.75
CA LYS A 20 5.31 5.43 0.51
C LYS A 20 6.10 4.51 1.44
N PRO A 21 6.96 5.04 2.32
CA PRO A 21 7.64 4.22 3.29
C PRO A 21 6.67 3.81 4.41
N MET A 22 6.79 2.58 4.89
CA MET A 22 6.08 2.06 6.05
C MET A 22 7.08 1.39 6.99
N LYS A 23 6.94 1.69 8.27
CA LYS A 23 7.67 1.01 9.34
C LYS A 23 6.88 -0.22 9.76
N ILE A 24 7.52 -1.39 9.76
CA ILE A 24 6.94 -2.65 10.25
C ILE A 24 7.81 -3.24 11.36
N THR A 25 7.17 -3.85 12.35
CA THR A 25 7.85 -4.56 13.43
C THR A 25 7.85 -6.06 13.10
N VAL A 26 9.04 -6.65 12.95
CA VAL A 26 9.18 -8.09 12.69
C VAL A 26 9.15 -8.90 13.99
N ARG A 27 8.93 -10.22 13.88
CA ARG A 27 8.79 -11.14 15.04
C ARG A 27 9.95 -11.08 16.04
N GLU A 28 11.14 -10.66 15.61
CA GLU A 28 12.32 -10.48 16.46
C GLU A 28 12.32 -9.16 17.25
N GLY A 29 11.24 -8.38 17.21
CA GLY A 29 11.15 -7.06 17.84
C GLY A 29 12.01 -5.99 17.16
N LYS A 30 12.58 -6.30 15.99
CA LYS A 30 13.32 -5.34 15.17
C LYS A 30 12.35 -4.58 14.28
N ASP A 31 12.58 -3.28 14.17
CA ASP A 31 11.85 -2.45 13.23
C ASP A 31 12.61 -2.39 11.90
N ILE A 32 11.88 -2.53 10.79
CA ILE A 32 12.40 -2.31 9.45
C ILE A 32 11.49 -1.35 8.68
N TRP A 33 12.06 -0.67 7.69
CA TRP A 33 11.34 0.20 6.77
C TRP A 33 11.19 -0.50 5.42
N ILE A 34 9.99 -0.45 4.86
CA ILE A 34 9.66 -1.00 3.55
C ILE A 34 9.00 0.08 2.69
N TRP A 35 9.04 -0.09 1.37
CA TRP A 35 8.15 0.63 0.46
C TRP A 35 6.86 -0.18 0.29
N TYR A 36 5.71 0.48 0.40
CA TYR A 36 4.41 -0.11 0.05
C TYR A 36 3.74 0.74 -1.03
N VAL A 37 2.95 0.08 -1.89
CA VAL A 37 2.10 0.76 -2.88
C VAL A 37 0.95 1.41 -2.13
N SER A 38 0.90 2.75 -2.17
CA SER A 38 -0.15 3.51 -1.49
C SER A 38 -1.35 3.79 -2.38
N GLU A 39 -1.17 3.75 -3.70
CA GLU A 39 -2.19 4.08 -4.69
C GLU A 39 -1.76 3.55 -6.07
N PHE A 40 -2.69 2.93 -6.80
CA PHE A 40 -2.55 2.58 -8.21
C PHE A 40 -3.18 3.68 -9.06
N ILE A 41 -2.54 4.08 -10.16
CA ILE A 41 -3.05 5.12 -11.07
C ILE A 41 -3.23 4.65 -12.51
N ASP A 42 -2.83 3.42 -12.79
CA ASP A 42 -2.94 2.79 -14.10
C ASP A 42 -3.80 1.53 -13.97
N ASP A 43 -4.29 1.06 -15.11
CA ASP A 43 -5.16 -0.10 -15.14
C ASP A 43 -4.39 -1.34 -14.66
N SER A 44 -4.95 -2.04 -13.68
CA SER A 44 -4.50 -3.39 -13.33
C SER A 44 -5.41 -4.40 -14.00
N PHE A 45 -4.90 -5.62 -14.23
CA PHE A 45 -5.63 -6.65 -14.96
C PHE A 45 -5.63 -7.97 -14.21
N LYS A 46 -6.80 -8.62 -14.18
CA LYS A 46 -6.97 -9.98 -13.65
C LYS A 46 -7.66 -10.80 -14.74
N GLU A 47 -7.00 -11.87 -15.19
CA GLU A 47 -7.50 -12.75 -16.28
C GLU A 47 -7.80 -12.01 -17.60
N GLY A 48 -7.09 -10.89 -17.85
CA GLY A 48 -7.26 -10.08 -19.06
C GLY A 48 -8.33 -8.99 -18.95
N GLU A 49 -9.13 -9.00 -17.88
CA GLU A 49 -10.12 -7.98 -17.59
C GLU A 49 -9.55 -6.90 -16.67
N VAL A 50 -10.05 -5.67 -16.79
CA VAL A 50 -9.67 -4.56 -15.90
C VAL A 50 -10.07 -4.91 -14.47
N TYR A 51 -9.13 -4.74 -13.55
CA TYR A 51 -9.25 -5.06 -12.15
C TYR A 51 -8.73 -3.89 -11.32
N ASN A 52 -9.48 -3.45 -10.31
CA ASN A 52 -9.05 -2.39 -9.40
C ASN A 52 -8.60 -3.01 -8.07
N PRO A 53 -7.29 -3.27 -7.88
CA PRO A 53 -6.79 -3.88 -6.65
C PRO A 53 -7.03 -2.98 -5.45
N LYS A 54 -7.48 -3.57 -4.35
CA LYS A 54 -7.41 -2.92 -3.04
C LYS A 54 -5.95 -2.81 -2.61
N GLU A 55 -5.54 -1.65 -2.11
CA GLU A 55 -4.15 -1.43 -1.67
C GLU A 55 -3.86 -2.09 -0.32
N THR A 56 -4.88 -2.19 0.54
CA THR A 56 -4.76 -2.82 1.86
C THR A 56 -6.05 -3.49 2.28
N SER A 57 -5.94 -4.55 3.09
CA SER A 57 -7.09 -5.23 3.69
C SER A 57 -6.69 -5.97 4.97
N ARG A 58 -7.68 -6.47 5.71
CA ARG A 58 -7.47 -7.21 6.99
C ARG A 58 -7.23 -8.70 6.79
N SER A 59 -7.56 -9.23 5.62
CA SER A 59 -7.31 -10.62 5.25
C SER A 59 -6.95 -10.72 3.78
N LEU A 60 -6.37 -11.84 3.38
CA LEU A 60 -6.04 -12.10 1.98
C LEU A 60 -7.32 -12.15 1.13
N GLU A 61 -8.35 -12.82 1.63
CA GLU A 61 -9.64 -12.98 0.96
C GLU A 61 -10.25 -11.61 0.64
N MET A 62 -10.30 -10.73 1.64
CA MET A 62 -10.82 -9.38 1.45
C MET A 62 -9.93 -8.51 0.55
N LEU A 63 -8.63 -8.80 0.43
CA LEU A 63 -7.70 -8.06 -0.45
C LEU A 63 -7.93 -8.39 -1.92
N VAL A 64 -8.27 -9.65 -2.23
CA VAL A 64 -8.46 -10.14 -3.60
C VAL A 64 -9.94 -10.26 -4.03
N GLU A 65 -10.86 -9.95 -3.12
CA GLU A 65 -12.30 -9.93 -3.38
C GLU A 65 -12.65 -8.83 -4.39
N GLU A 66 -13.36 -9.23 -5.44
CA GLU A 66 -13.90 -8.35 -6.49
C GLU A 66 -14.97 -7.43 -5.90
N ILE A 67 -15.00 -6.18 -6.36
CA ILE A 67 -16.01 -5.16 -5.95
C ILE A 67 -17.28 -5.36 -6.75
#